data_AF-F2J5R8-F1
#
_entry.id   AF-F2J5R8-F1
#
_cell.length_a   1.000
_cell.length_b   1.000
_cell.length_c   1.000
_cell.angle_alpha   90.00
_cell.angle_beta   90.00
_cell.angle_gamma   90.00
#
_symmetry.space_group_name_H-M   'P 1'
#
loop_
_entity.id
_entity.type
_entity.pdbx_description
1 polymer ?
#
loop_
_entity_poly.entity_id
_entity_poly.type
_entity_poly.pdbx_seq_one_letter_code
_entity_poly.pdbx_strand_id
1 'polypeptide(L)' 'MAKTNPFTFVQQVRSEVSKVTWPTRRETAVTTVMVFVMVLIASIFFLLADQAMSWGIGLLLGIGD' A
#
# COMPACT_ATOMS: atom_id res chain seq x y z
N MET A 1 2.93 34.63 -26.27
CA MET A 1 2.49 33.23 -26.51
C MET A 1 3.71 32.33 -26.38
N ALA A 2 3.54 31.21 -25.68
CA ALA A 2 4.56 30.26 -25.25
C ALA A 2 5.70 30.01 -26.27
N LYS A 3 6.92 30.44 -25.91
CA LYS A 3 8.11 29.66 -26.25
C LYS A 3 8.41 28.83 -25.02
N THR A 4 7.88 27.60 -24.96
CA THR A 4 8.37 26.59 -24.02
C THR A 4 9.80 26.31 -24.41
N ASN A 5 10.72 27.14 -23.91
CA ASN A 5 12.13 26.99 -24.15
C ASN A 5 12.55 25.72 -23.41
N PRO A 6 12.91 24.62 -24.10
CA PRO A 6 13.23 23.35 -23.45
C PRO A 6 14.35 23.51 -22.41
N PHE A 7 15.20 24.52 -22.57
CA PHE A 7 16.25 24.88 -21.62
C PHE A 7 15.72 25.40 -20.27
N THR A 8 14.67 26.23 -20.28
CA THR A 8 14.03 26.72 -19.04
C THR A 8 13.23 25.63 -18.34
N PHE A 9 12.66 24.68 -19.10
CA PHE A 9 11.94 23.54 -18.53
C PHE A 9 12.88 22.60 -17.77
N VAL A 10 14.08 22.31 -18.30
CA VAL A 10 15.10 21.50 -17.60
C VAL A 10 15.57 22.19 -16.31
N GLN A 11 15.72 23.52 -16.31
CA GLN A 11 16.04 24.28 -15.10
C GLN A 11 14.92 24.21 -14.06
N GLN A 12 13.66 24.30 -14.47
CA GLN A 12 12.51 24.13 -13.57
C GLN A 12 12.45 22.72 -12.99
N VAL A 13 12.63 21.67 -13.79
CA VAL A 13 12.66 20.27 -13.31
C VAL A 13 13.80 20.07 -12.31
N ARG A 14 15.01 20.59 -12.56
CA ARG A 14 16.13 20.50 -11.60
C ARG A 14 15.81 21.22 -10.29
N SER A 15 15.12 22.37 -10.36
CA SER A 15 14.65 23.12 -9.18
C SER A 15 13.63 22.32 -8.37
N GLU A 16 12.64 21.70 -9.01
CA GLU A 16 11.64 20.87 -8.33
C GLU A 16 12.21 19.56 -7.78
N VAL A 17 13.12 18.90 -8.50
CA VAL A 17 13.81 17.70 -8.04
C VAL A 17 14.66 17.98 -6.80
N SER A 18 15.19 19.19 -6.64
CA SER A 18 15.95 19.57 -5.43
C SER A 18 15.09 19.70 -4.18
N LYS A 19 13.77 19.85 -4.32
CA LYS A 19 12.81 19.86 -3.21
C LYS A 19 12.41 18.45 -2.78
N VAL A 20 12.81 17.41 -3.51
CA VAL A 20 12.56 16.02 -3.15
C VAL A 20 13.45 15.66 -1.97
N THR A 21 12.88 15.74 -0.77
CA THR A 21 13.50 15.22 0.45
C THR A 21 13.38 13.71 0.45
N TRP A 22 14.50 13.02 0.23
CA TRP A 22 14.53 11.57 0.32
C TRP A 22 14.41 11.12 1.79
N PRO A 23 13.53 10.16 2.08
CA PRO A 23 13.31 9.67 3.42
C PRO A 23 14.59 9.02 3.96
N THR A 24 14.83 9.20 5.25
CA THR A 24 15.94 8.53 5.92
C THR A 24 15.62 7.05 6.11
N ARG A 25 16.64 6.19 6.21
CA ARG A 25 16.46 4.73 6.44
C ARG A 25 15.58 4.43 7.66
N ARG A 26 15.57 5.32 8.66
CA ARG A 26 14.74 5.21 9.85
C ARG A 26 13.27 5.47 9.55
N GLU A 27 12.96 6.51 8.79
CA GLU A 27 11.59 6.82 8.38
C GLU A 27 11.01 5.71 7.49
N THR A 28 11.79 5.19 6.54
CA THR A 28 11.38 4.05 5.72
C THR A 28 11.02 2.84 6.58
N ALA A 29 11.88 2.50 7.56
CA ALA A 29 11.63 1.38 8.45
C ALA A 29 10.36 1.58 9.30
N VAL A 30 10.13 2.78 9.83
CA VAL A 30 8.93 3.09 10.62
C VAL A 30 7.67 2.95 9.77
N THR A 31 7.65 3.53 8.56
CA THR A 31 6.49 3.41 7.65
C THR A 31 6.25 1.96 7.24
N THR A 32 7.31 1.18 6.97
CA THR A 32 7.18 -0.26 6.69
C THR A 32 6.56 -1.02 7.85
N VAL A 33 7.02 -0.79 9.09
CA VAL A 33 6.45 -1.44 10.29
C VAL A 33 4.98 -1.10 10.47
N MET A 34 4.60 0.16 10.28
CA MET A 34 3.19 0.58 10.38
C MET A 34 2.30 -0.17 9.38
N VAL A 35 2.73 -0.29 8.12
CA VAL A 35 2.01 -1.07 7.10
C VAL A 35 1.99 -2.56 7.47
N PHE A 36 3.10 -3.10 7.98
CA PHE A 36 3.20 -4.50 8.36
C PHE A 36 2.19 -4.86 9.45
N VAL A 37 2.04 -4.02 10.48
CA VAL A 37 1.04 -4.23 11.54
C VAL A 37 -0.39 -4.24 10.98
N MET A 38 -0.72 -3.29 10.11
CA MET A 38 -2.05 -3.23 9.48
C MET A 38 -2.35 -4.50 8.68
N VAL A 39 -1.39 -4.96 7.87
CA VAL A 39 -1.54 -6.17 7.06
C VAL A 39 -1.65 -7.41 7.94
N LEU A 40 -0.89 -7.47 9.03
CA LEU A 40 -0.92 -8.60 9.97
C LEU A 40 -2.30 -8.73 10.62
N ILE A 41 -2.89 -7.61 11.08
CA ILE A 41 -4.26 -7.59 11.62
C ILE A 41 -5.28 -8.01 10.56
N ALA A 42 -5.21 -7.43 9.36
CA ALA A 42 -6.12 -7.75 8.27
C ALA A 42 -6.03 -9.24 7.88
N SER A 43 -4.83 -9.81 7.83
CA SER A 43 -4.61 -11.21 7.48
C SER A 43 -5.23 -12.18 8.50
N ILE A 44 -5.12 -11.87 9.80
CA ILE A 44 -5.76 -12.66 10.86
C ILE A 44 -7.28 -12.58 10.74
N PHE A 45 -7.82 -11.38 10.49
CA PHE A 45 -9.26 -11.20 10.31
C PHE A 45 -9.79 -12.03 9.12
N PHE A 46 -9.13 -11.95 7.96
CA PHE A 46 -9.52 -12.72 6.78
C PHE A 46 -9.41 -14.22 7.04
N LEU A 47 -8.34 -14.69 7.68
CA LEU A 47 -8.17 -16.11 8.00
C LEU A 47 -9.29 -16.65 8.90
N LEU A 48 -9.72 -15.88 9.90
CA LEU A 48 -10.87 -16.23 10.74
C LEU A 48 -12.18 -16.22 9.95
N ALA A 49 -12.38 -15.23 9.09
CA ALA A 49 -13.57 -15.13 8.25
C ALA A 49 -13.66 -16.31 7.26
N ASP A 50 -12.54 -16.67 6.63
CA ASP A 50 -12.44 -17.81 5.71
C ASP A 50 -12.76 -19.13 6.43
N GLN A 51 -12.26 -19.31 7.67
CA GLN A 51 -12.57 -20.48 8.48
C GLN A 51 -14.05 -20.54 8.85
N ALA A 52 -14.64 -19.41 9.24
CA ALA A 52 -16.06 -19.31 9.56
C ALA A 52 -16.94 -19.57 8.33
N MET A 53 -16.55 -19.05 7.17
CA MET A 53 -17.22 -19.32 5.89
C MET A 53 -17.09 -20.80 5.50
N SER A 54 -15.92 -21.41 5.65
CA SER A 54 -15.70 -22.83 5.36
C SER A 54 -16.59 -23.72 6.24
N TRP A 55 -16.70 -23.44 7.53
CA TRP A 55 -17.63 -24.14 8.42
C TRP A 55 -19.09 -23.90 8.07
N GLY A 56 -19.47 -22.65 7.77
CA GLY A 56 -20.84 -22.31 7.36
C GLY A 56 -21.25 -23.01 6.06
N ILE A 57 -20.37 -23.00 5.06
CA ILE A 57 -20.59 -23.70 3.78
C ILE A 57 -20.63 -25.21 4.01
N GLY A 58 -19.75 -25.75 4.86
CA GLY A 58 -19.77 -27.17 5.24
C GLY A 58 -21.08 -27.60 5.91
N LEU A 59 -21.65 -26.75 6.76
CA LEU A 59 -22.97 -27.00 7.37
C LEU A 59 -24.11 -26.91 6.34
N LEU A 60 -24.05 -25.96 5.42
CA LEU A 60 -25.07 -25.80 4.37
C LEU A 60 -25.01 -26.93 3.33
N LEU A 61 -23.82 -27.38 2.95
CA LEU A 61 -23.62 -28.50 2.01
C LEU A 61 -23.81 -29.86 2.69
N GLY A 62 -23.45 -30.00 3.96
CA GLY A 62 -23.71 -31.20 4.77
C GLY A 62 -25.18 -31.36 5.20
N ILE A 63 -26.03 -30.35 4.99
CA ILE A 63 -27.50 -30.47 5.02
C ILE A 63 -28.06 -31.06 3.71
N GLY A 64 -27.21 -31.21 2.68
CA GLY A 64 -27.56 -31.75 1.36
C GLY A 64 -27.30 -33.25 1.15
N ASP A 65 -26.75 -33.95 2.15
CA ASP A 65 -26.67 -35.42 2.22
C ASP A 65 -27.59 -35.96 3.33
#